data_AF-A0A317I5G9-F1
#
_entry.id   AF-A0A317I5G9-F1
#
_cell.length_a   1.000
_cell.length_b   1.000
_cell.length_c   1.000
_cell.angle_alpha   90.00
_cell.angle_beta   90.00
_cell.angle_gamma   90.00
#
_symmetry.space_group_name_H-M   'P 1'
#
loop_
_entity.id
_entity.type
_entity.pdbx_description
1 polymer ?
#
loop_
_entity_poly.entity_id
_entity_poly.type
_entity_poly.pdbx_seq_one_letter_code
_entity_poly.pdbx_strand_id
1 'polypeptide(L)'
;MANTLRSRNWFGKTGKDGFIYRAWMKNQGIPSYEFDGRPVIGICNTWSELTPCNAHFRELAESVKRGISEAGGFPVEFPVMSLGETLIKPTAMLYRNLASMDVEESIRANPMDGVVLLCGCDKTTPSLVMGACSVNIPTLVVSGGPMLTGRYRGRNISTSDVWRFNEAVRAGS
;
A
#
# COMPACT_ATOMS: atom_id res chain seq x y z
N MET A 1 29.75 0.14 -12.97
CA MET A 1 28.89 -1.07 -12.92
C MET A 1 27.48 -0.61 -13.20
N ALA A 2 26.83 -1.07 -14.28
CA ALA A 2 25.41 -0.78 -14.47
C ALA A 2 24.67 -1.41 -13.28
N ASN A 3 23.97 -0.61 -12.49
CA ASN A 3 23.36 -1.06 -11.24
C ASN A 3 22.29 -2.10 -11.55
N THR A 4 22.61 -3.38 -11.35
CA THR A 4 21.70 -4.48 -11.69
C THR A 4 20.55 -4.51 -10.68
N LEU A 5 19.34 -4.29 -11.18
CA LEU A 5 18.10 -4.37 -10.41
C LEU A 5 17.94 -5.75 -9.74
N ARG A 6 17.42 -5.77 -8.51
CA ARG A 6 17.32 -6.98 -7.69
C ARG A 6 16.31 -7.99 -8.23
N SER A 7 15.28 -7.54 -8.93
CA SER A 7 14.31 -8.39 -9.64
C SER A 7 14.98 -9.34 -10.64
N ARG A 8 16.18 -9.01 -11.15
CA ARG A 8 16.96 -9.91 -12.02
C ARG A 8 17.39 -11.20 -11.32
N ASN A 9 17.49 -11.23 -9.99
CA ASN A 9 17.75 -12.44 -9.22
C ASN A 9 16.58 -13.45 -9.28
N TRP A 10 15.42 -13.04 -9.79
CA TRP A 10 14.30 -13.91 -10.13
C TRP A 10 14.13 -13.97 -11.64
N PHE A 11 13.68 -12.88 -12.25
CA PHE A 11 13.25 -12.87 -13.65
C PHE A 11 14.38 -12.84 -14.66
N GLY A 12 15.60 -12.49 -14.25
CA GLY A 12 16.81 -12.56 -15.09
C GLY A 12 17.50 -13.91 -15.07
N LYS A 13 17.15 -14.82 -14.14
CA LYS A 13 17.78 -16.15 -14.07
C LYS A 13 17.50 -17.00 -15.31
N THR A 14 18.50 -17.76 -15.72
CA THR A 14 18.38 -18.79 -16.75
C THR A 14 18.12 -20.17 -16.12
N GLY A 15 17.79 -21.17 -16.93
CA GLY A 15 17.49 -22.51 -16.45
C GLY A 15 16.15 -22.62 -15.72
N LYS A 16 16.00 -23.70 -14.93
CA LYS A 16 14.73 -24.10 -14.33
C LYS A 16 14.13 -23.03 -13.41
N ASP A 17 14.94 -22.38 -12.58
CA ASP A 17 14.44 -21.45 -11.55
C ASP A 17 13.86 -20.19 -12.19
N GLY A 18 14.59 -19.56 -13.11
CA GLY A 18 14.08 -18.38 -13.81
C GLY A 18 12.90 -18.69 -14.73
N PHE A 19 12.86 -19.88 -15.34
CA PHE A 19 11.70 -20.34 -16.10
C PHE A 19 10.46 -20.44 -15.21
N ILE A 20 10.55 -21.08 -14.03
CA ILE A 20 9.45 -21.21 -13.07
C ILE A 20 8.96 -19.83 -12.65
N TYR A 21 9.85 -18.92 -12.21
CA TYR A 21 9.43 -17.59 -11.75
C TYR A 21 8.65 -16.81 -12.82
N ARG A 22 9.14 -16.80 -14.07
CA ARG A 22 8.45 -16.10 -15.17
C ARG A 22 7.17 -16.81 -15.59
N ALA A 23 7.17 -18.15 -15.70
CA ALA A 23 6.01 -18.91 -16.14
C ALA A 23 4.81 -18.73 -15.20
N TRP A 24 5.05 -18.74 -13.88
CA TRP A 24 4.00 -18.52 -12.89
C TRP A 24 3.44 -17.09 -12.93
N MET A 25 4.26 -16.07 -13.19
CA MET A 25 3.73 -14.71 -13.37
C MET A 25 2.95 -14.55 -14.69
N LYS A 26 3.36 -15.24 -15.76
CA LYS A 26 2.68 -15.20 -17.07
C LYS A 26 1.28 -15.81 -17.06
N ASN A 27 0.93 -16.64 -16.07
CA ASN A 27 -0.41 -17.25 -16.00
C ASN A 27 -1.56 -16.21 -15.87
N GLN A 28 -1.22 -14.98 -15.44
CA GLN A 28 -2.13 -13.84 -15.32
C GLN A 28 -2.33 -13.09 -16.65
N GLY A 29 -1.70 -13.54 -17.74
CA GLY A 29 -1.73 -12.85 -19.04
C GLY A 29 -0.62 -11.80 -19.22
N ILE A 30 0.40 -11.81 -18.35
CA ILE A 30 1.52 -10.87 -18.41
C ILE A 30 2.46 -11.27 -19.57
N PRO A 31 2.75 -10.37 -20.53
CA PRO A 31 3.55 -10.71 -21.69
C PRO A 31 5.05 -10.85 -21.35
N SER A 32 5.77 -11.62 -22.18
CA SER A 32 7.19 -11.94 -21.94
C SER A 32 8.11 -10.73 -21.83
N TYR A 33 7.78 -9.63 -22.53
CA TYR A 33 8.61 -8.43 -22.55
C TYR A 33 8.63 -7.67 -21.22
N GLU A 34 7.65 -7.89 -20.32
CA GLU A 34 7.67 -7.27 -18.98
C GLU A 34 8.81 -7.80 -18.11
N PHE A 35 9.43 -8.92 -18.49
CA PHE A 35 10.53 -9.56 -17.77
C PHE A 35 11.90 -9.28 -18.43
N ASP A 36 12.02 -8.26 -19.28
CA ASP A 36 13.26 -7.85 -19.95
C ASP A 36 14.31 -7.20 -19.01
N GLY A 37 13.90 -6.94 -17.77
CA GLY A 37 14.72 -6.33 -16.73
C GLY A 37 14.51 -4.83 -16.58
N ARG A 38 13.38 -4.31 -17.08
CA ARG A 38 12.77 -3.07 -16.58
C ARG A 38 12.50 -3.13 -15.07
N PRO A 39 12.36 -1.98 -14.38
CA PRO A 39 12.05 -1.94 -12.96
C PRO A 39 10.71 -2.56 -12.62
N VAL A 40 10.70 -3.49 -11.67
CA VAL A 40 9.48 -4.04 -11.09
C VAL A 40 9.06 -3.16 -9.92
N ILE A 41 7.91 -2.50 -10.01
CA ILE A 41 7.44 -1.56 -8.99
C ILE A 41 6.28 -2.17 -8.22
N GLY A 42 6.50 -2.39 -6.92
CA GLY A 42 5.48 -2.87 -6.00
C GLY A 42 4.52 -1.76 -5.58
N ILE A 43 3.22 -2.02 -5.61
CA ILE A 43 2.20 -1.11 -5.08
C ILE A 43 1.67 -1.75 -3.80
N CYS A 44 2.18 -1.26 -2.67
CA CYS A 44 1.81 -1.72 -1.33
C CYS A 44 0.45 -1.12 -0.97
N ASN A 45 -0.60 -1.93 -1.03
CA ASN A 45 -1.98 -1.48 -0.88
C ASN A 45 -2.54 -1.85 0.51
N THR A 46 -3.01 -0.83 1.24
CA THR A 46 -3.70 -0.99 2.53
C THR A 46 -5.22 -0.90 2.39
N TRP A 47 -5.77 -1.18 1.21
CA TRP A 47 -7.20 -1.29 0.98
C TRP A 47 -7.81 -2.45 1.78
N SER A 48 -8.96 -2.21 2.40
CA SER A 48 -9.83 -3.23 2.98
C SER A 48 -11.22 -2.67 3.18
N GLU A 49 -12.27 -3.48 2.98
CA GLU A 49 -13.65 -3.09 3.35
C GLU A 49 -13.78 -2.83 4.86
N LEU A 50 -12.89 -3.39 5.68
CA LEU A 50 -12.78 -3.13 7.12
C LEU A 50 -11.98 -1.87 7.47
N THR A 51 -11.48 -1.12 6.47
CA THR A 51 -10.74 0.13 6.68
C THR A 51 -11.28 1.22 5.75
N PRO A 52 -12.42 1.85 6.12
CA PRO A 52 -13.15 2.75 5.24
C PRO A 52 -12.35 4.00 4.82
N CYS A 53 -11.38 4.44 5.64
CA CYS A 53 -10.48 5.54 5.29
C CYS A 53 -9.65 5.27 4.02
N ASN A 54 -9.48 4.00 3.65
CA ASN A 54 -8.68 3.56 2.52
C ASN A 54 -9.56 2.92 1.41
N ALA A 55 -10.88 3.08 1.47
CA ALA A 55 -11.82 2.35 0.59
C ALA A 55 -11.60 2.60 -0.91
N HIS A 56 -11.13 3.79 -1.28
CA HIS A 56 -10.85 4.21 -2.67
C HIS A 56 -9.47 3.77 -3.18
N PHE A 57 -8.67 3.06 -2.39
CA PHE A 57 -7.28 2.77 -2.76
C PHE A 57 -7.14 1.83 -3.95
N ARG A 58 -8.16 1.02 -4.26
CA ARG A 58 -8.16 0.22 -5.49
C ARG A 58 -8.11 1.11 -6.74
N GLU A 59 -8.88 2.19 -6.78
CA GLU A 59 -8.88 3.15 -7.90
C GLU A 59 -7.56 3.93 -7.98
N LEU A 60 -7.01 4.27 -6.82
CA LEU A 60 -5.71 4.92 -6.72
C LEU A 60 -4.59 4.00 -7.21
N ALA A 61 -4.63 2.71 -6.84
CA ALA A 61 -3.69 1.70 -7.31
C ALA A 61 -3.72 1.57 -8.84
N GLU A 62 -4.89 1.53 -9.47
CA GLU A 62 -5.01 1.51 -10.93
C GLU A 62 -4.43 2.77 -11.61
N SER A 63 -4.51 3.93 -10.94
CA SER A 63 -3.88 5.16 -11.43
C SER A 63 -2.36 5.10 -11.32
N VAL A 64 -1.85 4.54 -10.22
CA VAL A 64 -0.41 4.31 -10.02
C VAL A 64 0.14 3.28 -11.02
N LYS A 65 -0.57 2.17 -11.26
CA LYS A 65 -0.20 1.15 -12.26
C LYS A 65 0.00 1.79 -13.63
N ARG A 66 -0.96 2.61 -14.08
CA ARG A 66 -0.87 3.34 -15.36
C ARG A 66 0.38 4.22 -15.44
N GLY A 67 0.65 5.03 -14.41
CA GLY A 67 1.83 5.88 -14.37
C GLY A 67 3.15 5.09 -14.42
N ILE A 68 3.23 3.94 -13.75
CA ILE A 68 4.40 3.05 -13.80
C ILE A 68 4.58 2.48 -15.21
N SER A 69 3.51 1.98 -15.83
CA SER A 69 3.56 1.43 -17.19
C SER A 69 3.93 2.48 -18.23
N GLU A 70 3.40 3.71 -18.13
CA GLU A 70 3.76 4.84 -18.99
C GLU A 70 5.24 5.22 -18.87
N ALA A 71 5.82 5.08 -17.66
CA ALA A 71 7.24 5.28 -17.42
C ALA A 71 8.12 4.07 -17.84
N GLY A 72 7.53 3.00 -18.38
CA GLY A 72 8.24 1.80 -18.84
C GLY A 72 8.60 0.81 -17.73
N GLY A 73 7.99 0.91 -16.55
CA GLY A 73 8.12 -0.07 -15.47
C GLY A 73 7.08 -1.19 -15.54
N PHE A 74 7.29 -2.24 -14.75
CA PHE A 74 6.34 -3.34 -14.56
C PHE A 74 5.65 -3.21 -13.20
N PRO A 75 4.38 -2.75 -13.15
CA PRO A 75 3.66 -2.59 -11.89
C PRO A 75 3.11 -3.92 -11.36
N VAL A 76 3.29 -4.19 -10.07
CA VAL A 76 2.69 -5.32 -9.36
C VAL A 76 2.07 -4.83 -8.06
N GLU A 77 0.79 -5.11 -7.84
CA GLU A 77 0.09 -4.74 -6.61
C GLU A 77 0.14 -5.88 -5.61
N PHE A 78 0.38 -5.57 -4.34
CA PHE A 78 0.31 -6.54 -3.26
C PHE A 78 -0.37 -5.93 -2.02
N PRO A 79 -1.23 -6.72 -1.34
CA PRO A 79 -1.87 -6.27 -0.11
C PRO A 79 -0.95 -6.43 1.10
N VAL A 80 -1.14 -5.59 2.10
CA VAL A 80 -0.59 -5.76 3.46
C VAL A 80 -1.69 -5.52 4.50
N MET A 81 -1.43 -5.86 5.76
CA MET A 81 -2.38 -5.65 6.85
C MET A 81 -2.88 -4.20 6.89
N SER A 82 -4.20 -4.04 6.75
CA SER A 82 -4.85 -2.73 6.85
C SER A 82 -5.27 -2.45 8.29
N LEU A 83 -4.94 -1.24 8.77
CA LEU A 83 -5.15 -0.83 10.16
C LEU A 83 -6.26 0.23 10.25
N GLY A 84 -7.51 -0.23 10.31
CA GLY A 84 -8.68 0.62 10.51
C GLY A 84 -8.85 1.05 11.96
N GLU A 85 -8.39 2.26 12.31
CA GLU A 85 -8.41 2.82 13.68
C GLU A 85 -9.81 2.77 14.33
N THR A 86 -10.87 2.91 13.54
CA THR A 86 -12.24 2.91 14.04
C THR A 86 -12.78 1.54 14.43
N LEU A 87 -12.23 0.45 13.88
CA LEU A 87 -12.80 -0.90 13.99
C LEU A 87 -11.90 -1.89 14.73
N ILE A 88 -10.58 -1.79 14.58
CA ILE A 88 -9.66 -2.76 15.17
C ILE A 88 -9.55 -2.60 16.70
N LYS A 89 -9.55 -3.72 17.42
CA LYS A 89 -9.46 -3.78 18.89
C LYS A 89 -8.19 -4.54 19.31
N PRO A 90 -7.56 -4.21 20.46
CA PRO A 90 -7.96 -3.18 21.43
C PRO A 90 -7.67 -1.74 20.95
N THR A 91 -6.67 -1.55 20.10
CA THR A 91 -6.33 -0.29 19.41
C THR A 91 -5.46 -0.62 18.19
N ALA A 92 -5.56 0.17 17.11
CA ALA A 92 -4.73 -0.01 15.92
C ALA A 92 -3.23 0.14 16.20
N MET A 93 -2.88 0.90 17.24
CA MET A 93 -1.49 1.09 17.63
C MET A 93 -0.78 -0.23 17.97
N LEU A 94 -1.49 -1.18 18.58
CA LEU A 94 -0.92 -2.49 18.95
C LEU A 94 -0.41 -3.25 17.71
N TYR A 95 -1.07 -3.07 16.58
CA TYR A 95 -0.80 -3.79 15.34
C TYR A 95 0.09 -3.03 14.36
N ARG A 96 0.47 -1.78 14.66
CA ARG A 96 1.38 -0.98 13.80
C ARG A 96 2.69 -1.71 13.51
N ASN A 97 3.30 -2.33 14.53
CA ASN A 97 4.57 -3.04 14.36
C ASN A 97 4.37 -4.34 13.56
N LEU A 98 3.24 -5.02 13.74
CA LEU A 98 2.90 -6.21 12.96
C LEU A 98 2.77 -5.86 11.47
N ALA A 99 2.01 -4.81 11.15
CA ALA A 99 1.90 -4.32 9.78
C ALA A 99 3.24 -3.86 9.20
N SER A 100 4.13 -3.28 10.02
CA SER A 100 5.49 -2.94 9.58
C SER A 100 6.33 -4.17 9.21
N MET A 101 6.24 -5.26 9.99
CA MET A 101 6.94 -6.51 9.68
C MET A 101 6.37 -7.17 8.42
N ASP A 102 5.04 -7.14 8.25
CA ASP A 102 4.37 -7.62 7.04
C ASP A 102 4.86 -6.87 5.78
N VAL A 103 4.96 -5.54 5.87
CA VAL A 103 5.51 -4.71 4.78
C VAL A 103 6.98 -5.04 4.52
N GLU A 104 7.82 -5.11 5.56
CA GLU A 104 9.25 -5.41 5.42
C GLU A 104 9.49 -6.73 4.68
N GLU A 105 8.84 -7.80 5.13
CA GLU A 105 9.04 -9.13 4.57
C GLU A 105 8.38 -9.27 3.19
N SER A 106 7.20 -8.67 2.98
CA SER A 106 6.57 -8.61 1.66
C SER A 106 7.49 -7.94 0.63
N ILE A 107 8.20 -6.88 1.02
CA ILE A 107 9.13 -6.18 0.13
C ILE A 107 10.43 -6.97 -0.09
N ARG A 108 11.05 -7.45 1.00
CA ARG A 108 12.33 -8.14 0.94
C ARG A 108 12.25 -9.48 0.21
N ALA A 109 11.16 -10.24 0.38
CA ALA A 109 11.03 -11.59 -0.16
C ALA A 109 10.59 -11.64 -1.63
N ASN A 110 9.97 -10.57 -2.16
CA ASN A 110 9.43 -10.52 -3.52
C ASN A 110 10.32 -9.73 -4.50
N PRO A 111 10.24 -9.96 -5.82
CA PRO A 111 11.15 -9.38 -6.81
C PRO A 111 10.82 -7.94 -7.21
N MET A 112 10.76 -7.02 -6.23
CA MET A 112 10.45 -5.61 -6.43
C MET A 112 11.70 -4.74 -6.33
N ASP A 113 11.87 -3.79 -7.25
CA ASP A 113 13.03 -2.89 -7.33
C ASP A 113 12.76 -1.52 -6.69
N GLY A 114 11.49 -1.15 -6.59
CA GLY A 114 11.01 0.01 -5.86
C GLY A 114 9.56 -0.20 -5.43
N VAL A 115 9.07 0.66 -4.53
CA VAL A 115 7.71 0.52 -3.98
C VAL A 115 6.98 1.85 -3.87
N VAL A 116 5.67 1.80 -4.12
CA VAL A 116 4.71 2.86 -3.81
C VAL A 116 3.87 2.42 -2.63
N LEU A 117 3.85 3.25 -1.59
CA LEU A 117 3.13 3.04 -0.35
C LEU A 117 1.80 3.79 -0.41
N LEU A 118 0.69 3.07 -0.56
CA LEU A 118 -0.64 3.67 -0.46
C LEU A 118 -1.05 3.70 1.02
N CYS A 119 -1.01 4.89 1.63
CA CYS A 119 -1.30 5.08 3.04
C CYS A 119 -2.42 6.11 3.27
N GLY A 120 -3.16 5.96 4.37
CA GLY A 120 -4.31 6.81 4.69
C GLY A 120 -4.61 6.81 6.16
N CYS A 121 -5.32 5.78 6.63
CA CYS A 121 -5.70 5.63 8.04
C CYS A 121 -4.50 5.75 8.98
N ASP A 122 -4.71 6.30 10.18
CA ASP A 122 -3.71 6.73 11.17
C ASP A 122 -2.41 5.88 11.18
N LYS A 123 -2.51 4.57 11.47
CA LYS A 123 -1.33 3.72 11.64
C LYS A 123 -0.74 3.15 10.35
N THR A 124 -1.42 3.29 9.21
CA THR A 124 -0.93 2.77 7.92
C THR A 124 0.30 3.54 7.42
N THR A 125 0.32 4.87 7.59
CA THR A 125 1.45 5.70 7.17
C THR A 125 2.75 5.32 7.90
N PRO A 126 2.81 5.31 9.26
CA PRO A 126 4.03 4.93 9.94
C PRO A 126 4.38 3.44 9.74
N SER A 127 3.41 2.51 9.69
CA SER A 127 3.75 1.09 9.50
C SER A 127 4.40 0.80 8.15
N LEU A 128 3.86 1.39 7.07
CA LEU A 128 4.41 1.19 5.72
C LEU A 128 5.79 1.83 5.57
N VAL A 129 5.97 3.04 6.09
CA VAL A 129 7.28 3.73 6.05
C VAL A 129 8.31 2.97 6.86
N MET A 130 7.98 2.50 8.07
CA MET A 130 8.90 1.69 8.89
C MET A 130 9.35 0.42 8.15
N GLY A 131 8.41 -0.35 7.60
CA GLY A 131 8.75 -1.59 6.89
C GLY A 131 9.59 -1.35 5.64
N ALA A 132 9.26 -0.32 4.85
CA ALA A 132 10.04 0.02 3.65
C ALA A 132 11.46 0.52 4.01
N CYS A 133 11.61 1.33 5.07
CA CYS A 133 12.91 1.78 5.55
C CYS A 133 13.82 0.62 5.97
N SER A 134 13.28 -0.43 6.58
CA SER A 134 14.05 -1.64 6.95
C SER A 134 14.59 -2.41 5.73
N VAL A 135 13.99 -2.24 4.55
CA VAL A 135 14.47 -2.87 3.30
C VAL A 135 15.36 -1.94 2.49
N ASN A 136 15.16 -0.63 2.60
CA ASN A 136 15.99 0.41 1.99
C ASN A 136 16.08 0.31 0.45
N ILE A 137 14.93 0.21 -0.22
CA ILE A 137 14.79 0.35 -1.68
C ILE A 137 14.06 1.65 -2.04
N PRO A 138 14.19 2.18 -3.28
CA PRO A 138 13.47 3.37 -3.71
C PRO A 138 11.98 3.29 -3.38
N THR A 139 11.50 4.26 -2.61
CA THR A 139 10.17 4.24 -2.00
C THR A 139 9.48 5.60 -2.17
N LEU A 140 8.20 5.58 -2.55
CA LEU A 140 7.35 6.77 -2.65
C LEU A 140 6.07 6.57 -1.82
N VAL A 141 5.65 7.60 -1.09
CA VAL A 141 4.38 7.60 -0.35
C VAL A 141 3.31 8.34 -1.14
N VAL A 142 2.14 7.72 -1.28
CA VAL A 142 0.94 8.36 -1.83
C VAL A 142 -0.15 8.32 -0.76
N SER A 143 -0.58 9.50 -0.31
CA SER A 143 -1.65 9.62 0.66
C SER A 143 -3.02 9.50 -0.01
N GLY A 144 -3.94 8.81 0.66
CA GLY A 144 -5.35 8.74 0.28
C GLY A 144 -6.09 10.08 0.31
N GLY A 145 -5.62 11.03 1.11
CA GLY A 145 -6.25 12.33 1.33
C GLY A 145 -7.36 12.33 2.38
N PRO A 146 -7.77 13.53 2.85
CA PRO A 146 -8.82 13.68 3.84
C PRO A 146 -10.22 13.53 3.23
N MET A 147 -11.20 13.20 4.07
CA MET A 147 -12.61 13.28 3.69
C MET A 147 -13.05 14.74 3.46
N LEU A 148 -14.10 14.92 2.66
CA LEU A 148 -14.76 16.21 2.52
C LEU A 148 -15.36 16.69 3.85
N THR A 149 -15.51 18.01 4.00
CA THR A 149 -16.09 18.62 5.19
C THR A 149 -17.55 18.18 5.40
N GLY A 150 -17.85 17.65 6.58
CA GLY A 150 -19.22 17.32 6.97
C GLY A 150 -20.03 18.57 7.30
N ARG A 151 -21.35 18.52 7.09
CA ARG A 151 -22.27 19.61 7.47
C ARG A 151 -23.45 19.08 8.27
N TYR A 152 -23.75 19.73 9.39
CA TYR A 152 -24.90 19.42 10.22
C TYR A 152 -25.54 20.72 10.74
N ARG A 153 -26.85 20.89 10.49
CA ARG A 153 -27.62 22.09 10.89
C ARG A 153 -26.96 23.42 10.50
N GLY A 154 -26.48 23.51 9.25
CA GLY A 154 -25.83 24.72 8.73
C GLY A 154 -24.42 24.99 9.27
N ARG A 155 -23.85 24.11 10.09
CA ARG A 155 -22.49 24.22 10.63
C ARG A 155 -21.57 23.16 10.03
N ASN A 156 -20.31 23.51 9.86
CA ASN A 156 -19.27 22.55 9.51
C ASN A 156 -18.98 21.63 10.70
N ILE A 157 -18.77 20.36 10.41
CA ILE A 157 -18.42 19.34 11.40
C ILE A 157 -17.27 18.46 10.90
N SER A 158 -16.54 17.88 11.85
CA SER A 158 -15.49 16.89 11.61
C SER A 158 -15.70 15.66 12.49
N THR A 159 -14.89 14.62 12.27
CA THR A 159 -14.96 13.37 13.06
C THR A 159 -14.74 13.61 14.55
N SER A 160 -13.97 14.64 14.95
CA SER A 160 -13.74 14.96 16.36
C SER A 160 -14.96 15.58 17.05
N ASP A 161 -15.96 16.06 16.31
CA ASP A 161 -17.18 16.60 16.91
C ASP A 161 -18.04 15.54 17.61
N VAL A 162 -17.74 14.25 17.41
CA VAL A 162 -18.33 13.14 18.20
C VAL A 162 -18.23 13.40 19.70
N TRP A 163 -17.11 13.94 20.19
CA TRP A 163 -16.93 14.24 21.61
C TRP A 163 -17.89 15.33 22.08
N ARG A 164 -18.02 16.42 21.30
CA ARG A 164 -18.96 17.51 21.59
C ARG A 164 -20.41 17.02 21.57
N PHE A 165 -20.77 16.19 20.59
CA PHE A 165 -22.11 15.64 20.49
C PHE A 165 -22.44 14.66 21.61
N ASN A 166 -21.48 13.83 22.02
CA ASN A 166 -21.64 12.96 23.17
C ASN A 166 -21.91 13.76 24.46
N GLU A 167 -21.16 14.83 24.69
CA GLU A 167 -21.37 15.70 25.86
C GLU A 167 -22.72 16.44 25.81
N ALA A 168 -23.16 16.90 24.63
CA ALA A 168 -24.49 17.49 24.46
C ALA A 168 -25.62 16.52 24.83
N VAL A 169 -25.53 15.26 24.37
CA VAL A 169 -26.49 14.21 24.72
C VAL A 169 -26.47 13.94 26.22
N ARG A 170 -25.30 13.88 26.87
CA ARG A 170 -25.18 13.70 28.33
C ARG A 170 -25.75 14.88 29.11
N ALA A 171 -25.67 16.08 28.56
CA ALA A 171 -26.23 17.31 29.14
C ALA A 171 -27.74 17.48 28.87
N GLY A 172 -28.34 16.65 28.01
CA GLY A 172 -29.76 16.74 27.65
C GLY A 172 -30.11 17.83 26.64
N SER A 173 -29.15 18.27 25.82
CA SER A 173 -29.29 19.34 24.82
C SER A 173 -29.15 18.86 23.38
#